data_AF-A0AAQ0MIU2-F1
#
_entry.id   AF-A0AAQ0MIU2-F1
#
_cell.length_a   1.000
_cell.length_b   1.000
_cell.length_c   1.000
_cell.angle_alpha   90.00
_cell.angle_beta   90.00
_cell.angle_gamma   90.00
#
_symmetry.space_group_name_H-M   'P 1'
#
loop_
_entity.id
_entity.type
_entity.pdbx_description
1 polymer ?
#
loop_
_entity_poly.entity_id
_entity_poly.type
_entity_poly.pdbx_seq_one_letter_code
_entity_poly.pdbx_strand_id
1 'polypeptide(L)'
;MINAVMTKNEFVKWLSNSIGKQYDFDGWYGFQCYDYANAGWAQLFPGTSLQGNYAKDIHTDNQALLKDRAKVYKNTLDFLALPGDMVIFPYTYGDSAGHVGFVVSADLNQLTIVEQNWLGGGWTSGPEQGGTGWETVTQRTHPYDPNMYFVRPNFKAAEKITWNWSGRFTANTTIKVRRSAGLKGEIVDSGSWIYANEWVDFVSVTKKDGYWWIKFKYPTNPSAGYFYLAVCKIKDKKEKIKNEKYWGSIDWK
;
A
#
# COMPACT_ATOMS: atom_id res chain seq x y z
N MET A 1 4.31 -20.39 0.43
CA MET A 1 3.90 -19.01 0.78
C MET A 1 3.24 -18.43 -0.44
N ILE A 2 1.99 -18.01 -0.33
CA ILE A 2 1.17 -17.43 -1.39
C ILE A 2 1.07 -15.94 -1.11
N ASN A 3 1.40 -15.13 -2.12
CA ASN A 3 1.30 -13.67 -2.02
C ASN A 3 -0.07 -13.20 -2.53
N ALA A 4 -0.56 -12.11 -1.95
CA ALA A 4 -1.74 -11.41 -2.41
C ALA A 4 -1.53 -10.87 -3.84
N VAL A 5 -2.63 -10.62 -4.55
CA VAL A 5 -2.58 -10.02 -5.90
C VAL A 5 -2.33 -8.51 -5.88
N MET A 6 -2.51 -7.87 -4.73
CA MET A 6 -2.29 -6.43 -4.51
C MET A 6 -1.06 -6.17 -3.65
N THR A 7 -0.36 -5.08 -3.94
CA THR A 7 0.60 -4.49 -3.02
C THR A 7 -0.12 -3.87 -1.83
N LYS A 8 0.58 -3.66 -0.72
CA LYS A 8 0.05 -2.99 0.46
C LYS A 8 -0.60 -1.63 0.14
N ASN A 9 0.05 -0.83 -0.71
CA ASN A 9 -0.45 0.50 -1.07
C ASN A 9 -1.71 0.44 -1.93
N GLU A 10 -1.79 -0.52 -2.87
CA GLU A 10 -3.00 -0.72 -3.66
C GLU A 10 -4.16 -1.15 -2.75
N PHE A 11 -3.91 -2.03 -1.77
CA PHE A 11 -4.93 -2.47 -0.83
C PHE A 11 -5.40 -1.33 0.08
N VAL A 12 -4.48 -0.55 0.66
CA VAL A 12 -4.85 0.63 1.46
C VAL A 12 -5.65 1.64 0.63
N LYS A 13 -5.34 1.82 -0.65
CA LYS A 13 -6.14 2.65 -1.55
C LYS A 13 -7.56 2.09 -1.76
N TRP A 14 -7.70 0.76 -1.85
CA TRP A 14 -9.01 0.12 -1.90
C TRP A 14 -9.80 0.37 -0.61
N LEU A 15 -9.17 0.25 0.57
CA LEU A 15 -9.78 0.58 1.86
C LEU A 15 -10.25 2.04 1.92
N SER A 16 -9.48 3.00 1.40
CA SER A 16 -9.95 4.39 1.34
C SER A 16 -11.15 4.57 0.40
N ASN A 17 -11.17 3.82 -0.72
CA ASN A 17 -12.26 3.88 -1.70
C ASN A 17 -13.50 3.07 -1.28
N SER A 18 -13.43 2.26 -0.23
CA SER A 18 -14.56 1.49 0.30
C SER A 18 -15.40 2.29 1.30
N ILE A 19 -14.84 3.33 1.91
CA ILE A 19 -15.54 4.22 2.85
C ILE A 19 -16.80 4.79 2.19
N GLY A 20 -17.92 4.73 2.92
CA GLY A 20 -19.25 5.15 2.45
C GLY A 20 -19.99 4.12 1.60
N LYS A 21 -19.43 2.93 1.38
CA LYS A 21 -20.11 1.80 0.72
C LYS A 21 -20.58 0.77 1.75
N GLN A 22 -21.38 -0.18 1.28
CA GLN A 22 -21.88 -1.31 2.07
C GLN A 22 -21.44 -2.61 1.41
N TYR A 23 -21.01 -3.56 2.22
CA TYR A 23 -20.57 -4.88 1.78
C TYR A 23 -21.35 -5.94 2.55
N ASP A 24 -22.10 -6.75 1.82
CA ASP A 24 -22.80 -7.95 2.28
C ASP A 24 -22.20 -9.11 1.46
N PHE A 25 -21.27 -9.86 2.06
CA PHE A 25 -20.44 -10.81 1.35
C PHE A 25 -21.10 -12.18 1.26
N ASP A 26 -21.81 -12.59 2.31
CA ASP A 26 -22.47 -13.90 2.39
C ASP A 26 -24.00 -13.84 2.21
N GLY A 27 -24.59 -12.65 2.23
CA GLY A 27 -26.03 -12.43 2.12
C GLY A 27 -26.79 -12.53 3.43
N TRP A 28 -26.12 -12.66 4.57
CA TRP A 28 -26.71 -12.90 5.88
C TRP A 28 -26.45 -11.75 6.85
N TYR A 29 -27.52 -11.32 7.51
CA TYR A 29 -27.51 -10.21 8.46
C TYR A 29 -26.96 -8.91 7.85
N GLY A 30 -27.20 -8.66 6.56
CA GLY A 30 -26.89 -7.39 5.91
C GLY A 30 -25.39 -7.05 5.92
N PHE A 31 -25.02 -5.92 6.52
CA PHE A 31 -23.69 -5.33 6.37
C PHE A 31 -22.84 -5.51 7.62
N GLN A 32 -22.31 -6.71 7.89
CA GLN A 32 -21.55 -7.00 9.11
C GLN A 32 -20.06 -6.63 8.99
N CYS A 33 -19.35 -6.63 10.13
CA CYS A 33 -17.90 -6.42 10.15
C CYS A 33 -17.15 -7.57 9.46
N TYR A 34 -17.65 -8.80 9.62
CA TYR A 34 -17.09 -10.00 9.00
C TYR A 34 -17.25 -9.95 7.47
N ASP A 35 -18.39 -9.46 6.94
CA ASP A 35 -18.57 -9.25 5.49
C ASP A 35 -17.49 -8.33 4.93
N TYR A 36 -17.23 -7.22 5.62
CA TYR A 36 -16.20 -6.29 5.19
C TYR A 36 -14.79 -6.90 5.26
N ALA A 37 -14.50 -7.71 6.29
CA ALA A 37 -13.27 -8.48 6.37
C ALA A 37 -13.11 -9.42 5.17
N ASN A 38 -14.16 -10.15 4.80
CA ASN A 38 -14.17 -11.03 3.63
C ASN A 38 -14.08 -10.27 2.30
N ALA A 39 -14.74 -9.12 2.17
CA ALA A 39 -14.63 -8.26 0.99
C ALA A 39 -13.19 -7.80 0.77
N GLY A 40 -12.50 -7.36 1.84
CA GLY A 40 -11.08 -7.00 1.78
C GLY A 40 -10.17 -8.20 1.53
N TRP A 41 -10.42 -9.33 2.18
CA TRP A 41 -9.67 -10.56 1.97
C TRP A 41 -9.76 -11.05 0.52
N ALA A 42 -10.95 -10.99 -0.09
CA ALA A 42 -11.17 -11.36 -1.48
C ALA A 42 -10.46 -10.45 -2.48
N GLN A 43 -10.20 -9.18 -2.14
CA GLN A 43 -9.33 -8.32 -2.96
C GLN A 43 -7.87 -8.80 -2.95
N LEU A 44 -7.40 -9.31 -1.81
CA LEU A 44 -6.03 -9.78 -1.64
C LEU A 44 -5.83 -11.18 -2.21
N PHE A 45 -6.77 -12.09 -1.96
CA PHE A 45 -6.71 -13.50 -2.33
C PHE A 45 -8.02 -13.93 -3.03
N PRO A 46 -8.23 -13.52 -4.29
CA PRO A 46 -9.43 -13.85 -5.03
C PRO A 46 -9.71 -15.35 -5.09
N GLY A 47 -10.99 -15.73 -4.97
CA GLY A 47 -11.41 -17.14 -4.94
C GLY A 47 -11.22 -17.83 -3.59
N THR A 48 -10.89 -17.10 -2.53
CA THR A 48 -10.85 -17.61 -1.15
C THR A 48 -11.68 -16.72 -0.23
N SER A 49 -12.18 -17.28 0.87
CA SER A 49 -12.90 -16.55 1.91
C SER A 49 -12.51 -17.04 3.30
N LEU A 50 -12.55 -16.12 4.26
CA LEU A 50 -12.47 -16.40 5.68
C LEU A 50 -13.73 -17.15 6.11
N GLN A 51 -13.55 -18.14 7.00
CA GLN A 51 -14.55 -19.05 7.52
C GLN A 51 -14.76 -18.83 9.02
N GLY A 52 -15.95 -19.18 9.51
CA GLY A 52 -16.31 -19.05 10.92
C GLY A 52 -17.45 -18.07 11.13
N ASN A 53 -18.03 -18.11 12.33
CA ASN A 53 -19.23 -17.32 12.66
C ASN A 53 -18.93 -16.04 13.43
N TYR A 54 -17.74 -15.95 14.06
CA TYR A 54 -17.41 -14.87 14.97
C TYR A 54 -16.11 -14.19 14.55
N ALA A 55 -16.13 -12.85 14.52
CA ALA A 55 -14.98 -12.04 14.14
C ALA A 55 -13.75 -12.33 15.03
N LYS A 56 -13.96 -12.49 16.35
CA LYS A 56 -12.89 -12.81 17.31
C LYS A 56 -12.12 -14.10 16.96
N ASP A 57 -12.78 -15.05 16.31
CA ASP A 57 -12.24 -16.40 16.05
C ASP A 57 -11.63 -16.53 14.64
N ILE A 58 -11.62 -15.46 13.82
CA ILE A 58 -11.05 -15.47 12.45
C ILE A 58 -9.64 -16.07 12.44
N HIS A 59 -8.79 -15.67 13.38
CA HIS A 59 -7.40 -16.11 13.46
C HIS A 59 -7.24 -17.61 13.78
N THR A 60 -8.20 -18.21 14.49
CA THR A 60 -8.19 -19.63 14.86
C THR A 60 -8.89 -20.49 13.82
N ASP A 61 -10.06 -20.06 13.34
CA ASP A 61 -10.88 -20.81 12.39
C ASP A 61 -10.21 -20.92 11.02
N ASN A 62 -9.37 -19.95 10.69
CA ASN A 62 -8.68 -19.86 9.40
C ASN A 62 -7.19 -20.23 9.47
N GLN A 63 -6.72 -20.90 10.52
CA GLN A 63 -5.28 -21.21 10.70
C GLN A 63 -4.66 -21.87 9.46
N ALA A 64 -5.35 -22.83 8.84
CA ALA A 64 -4.86 -23.51 7.64
C ALA A 64 -4.73 -22.58 6.43
N LEU A 65 -5.74 -21.71 6.22
CA LEU A 65 -5.75 -20.71 5.14
C LEU A 65 -4.68 -19.63 5.36
N LEU A 66 -4.50 -19.18 6.60
CA LEU A 66 -3.59 -18.10 6.96
C LEU A 66 -2.12 -18.55 6.93
N LYS A 67 -1.82 -19.82 7.24
CA LYS A 67 -0.46 -20.34 7.41
C LYS A 67 0.50 -20.01 6.26
N ASP A 68 0.02 -19.98 5.02
CA ASP A 68 0.84 -19.68 3.84
C ASP A 68 0.55 -18.30 3.21
N ARG A 69 -0.51 -17.60 3.63
CA ARG A 69 -0.98 -16.32 3.06
C ARG A 69 -0.77 -15.10 3.96
N ALA A 70 -0.57 -15.31 5.25
CA ALA A 70 -0.41 -14.23 6.20
C ALA A 70 0.46 -14.65 7.39
N LYS A 71 0.87 -13.66 8.17
CA LYS A 71 1.41 -13.89 9.51
C LYS A 71 0.44 -13.36 10.54
N VAL A 72 0.12 -14.18 11.53
CA VAL A 72 -0.73 -13.81 12.66
C VAL A 72 0.15 -13.34 13.82
N TYR A 73 -0.22 -12.22 14.42
CA TYR A 73 0.43 -11.64 15.58
C TYR A 73 -0.60 -11.49 16.70
N LYS A 74 -0.22 -11.86 17.92
CA LYS A 74 -0.95 -11.41 19.13
C LYS A 74 -0.42 -10.04 19.52
N ASN A 75 -1.30 -9.15 19.97
CA ASN A 75 -0.88 -7.85 20.45
C ASN A 75 0.10 -7.96 21.64
N THR A 76 1.06 -7.06 21.69
CA THR A 76 2.00 -6.83 22.80
C THR A 76 2.20 -5.33 22.99
N LEU A 77 2.76 -4.88 24.12
CA LEU A 77 2.95 -3.44 24.40
C LEU A 77 3.83 -2.73 23.36
N ASP A 78 4.71 -3.47 22.70
CA ASP A 78 5.64 -2.99 21.68
C ASP A 78 5.19 -3.33 20.24
N PHE A 79 4.04 -4.00 20.07
CA PHE A 79 3.53 -4.32 18.75
C PHE A 79 3.01 -3.07 18.05
N LEU A 80 3.55 -2.81 16.86
CA LEU A 80 3.05 -1.76 15.96
C LEU A 80 2.32 -2.40 14.77
N ALA A 81 1.00 -2.19 14.73
CA ALA A 81 0.19 -2.54 13.56
C ALA A 81 0.63 -1.72 12.34
N LEU A 82 0.57 -2.32 11.16
CA LEU A 82 0.92 -1.67 9.91
C LEU A 82 -0.31 -1.49 9.02
N PRO A 83 -0.34 -0.45 8.17
CA PRO A 83 -1.40 -0.29 7.19
C PRO A 83 -1.60 -1.58 6.36
N GLY A 84 -2.84 -2.02 6.23
CA GLY A 84 -3.23 -3.26 5.56
C GLY A 84 -3.30 -4.49 6.47
N ASP A 85 -2.86 -4.42 7.74
CA ASP A 85 -3.15 -5.48 8.71
C ASP A 85 -4.65 -5.55 8.95
N MET A 86 -5.20 -6.77 9.02
CA MET A 86 -6.54 -7.00 9.56
C MET A 86 -6.43 -7.12 11.07
N VAL A 87 -7.11 -6.24 11.80
CA VAL A 87 -7.20 -6.31 13.27
C VAL A 87 -8.45 -7.09 13.67
N ILE A 88 -8.29 -7.98 14.63
CA ILE A 88 -9.35 -8.79 15.23
C ILE A 88 -9.46 -8.39 16.70
N PHE A 89 -10.63 -7.87 17.08
CA PHE A 89 -10.98 -7.49 18.43
C PHE A 89 -11.50 -8.71 19.21
N PRO A 90 -11.23 -8.78 20.53
CA PRO A 90 -11.63 -9.91 21.36
C PRO A 90 -13.14 -9.94 21.65
N TYR A 91 -13.59 -10.97 22.36
CA TYR A 91 -15.00 -11.19 22.75
C TYR A 91 -15.61 -10.06 23.59
N THR A 92 -14.83 -9.14 24.17
CA THR A 92 -15.38 -7.99 24.90
C THR A 92 -16.01 -6.94 23.99
N TYR A 93 -16.01 -7.16 22.67
CA TYR A 93 -16.61 -6.31 21.64
C TYR A 93 -17.71 -7.07 20.88
N GLY A 94 -18.62 -6.31 20.25
CA GLY A 94 -19.62 -6.83 19.32
C GLY A 94 -20.51 -7.91 19.93
N ASP A 95 -21.05 -7.68 21.13
CA ASP A 95 -21.94 -8.62 21.83
C ASP A 95 -21.38 -10.06 21.91
N SER A 96 -20.10 -10.18 22.25
CA SER A 96 -19.36 -11.46 22.34
C SER A 96 -18.91 -12.07 21.01
N ALA A 97 -19.33 -11.53 19.86
CA ALA A 97 -18.85 -11.96 18.55
C ALA A 97 -17.44 -11.43 18.21
N GLY A 98 -16.97 -10.42 18.95
CA GLY A 98 -15.79 -9.63 18.61
C GLY A 98 -16.06 -8.65 17.48
N HIS A 99 -14.99 -8.08 16.95
CA HIS A 99 -15.06 -7.11 15.85
C HIS A 99 -13.84 -7.23 14.95
N VAL A 100 -13.93 -6.78 13.70
CA VAL A 100 -12.83 -6.87 12.73
C VAL A 100 -12.82 -5.66 11.80
N GLY A 101 -11.62 -5.23 11.43
CA GLY A 101 -11.41 -4.16 10.46
C GLY A 101 -9.99 -4.18 9.89
N PHE A 102 -9.68 -3.24 9.00
CA PHE A 102 -8.35 -3.13 8.39
C PHE A 102 -7.66 -1.82 8.79
N VAL A 103 -6.41 -1.94 9.24
CA VAL A 103 -5.58 -0.82 9.68
C VAL A 103 -5.20 0.06 8.49
N VAL A 104 -5.33 1.39 8.65
CA VAL A 104 -4.84 2.38 7.67
C VAL A 104 -3.68 3.22 8.22
N SER A 105 -3.59 3.37 9.54
CA SER A 105 -2.45 3.95 10.25
C SER A 105 -2.45 3.53 11.72
N ALA A 106 -1.30 3.53 12.38
CA ALA A 106 -1.21 3.29 13.81
C ALA A 106 0.03 3.95 14.42
N ASP A 107 -0.02 4.21 15.72
CA ASP A 107 1.13 4.41 16.60
C ASP A 107 1.16 3.30 17.66
N LEU A 108 1.88 3.48 18.77
CA LEU A 108 1.95 2.48 19.86
C LEU A 108 0.75 2.53 20.82
N ASN A 109 -0.09 3.55 20.74
CA ASN A 109 -1.23 3.77 21.64
C ASN A 109 -2.56 3.46 20.96
N GLN A 110 -2.67 3.78 19.67
CA GLN A 110 -3.92 3.67 18.92
C GLN A 110 -3.70 3.27 17.46
N LEU A 111 -4.77 2.75 16.86
CA LEU A 111 -4.85 2.39 15.45
C LEU A 111 -6.08 3.06 14.81
N THR A 112 -5.90 3.59 13.62
CA THR A 112 -6.99 4.02 12.75
C THR A 112 -7.29 2.90 11.78
N ILE A 113 -8.54 2.48 11.72
CA ILE A 113 -9.01 1.37 10.89
C ILE A 113 -10.18 1.79 10.02
N VAL A 114 -10.38 1.04 8.94
CA VAL A 114 -11.59 1.04 8.14
C VAL A 114 -12.38 -0.22 8.47
N GLU A 115 -13.65 -0.05 8.77
CA GLU A 115 -14.51 -1.09 9.35
C GLU A 115 -15.98 -0.87 9.00
N GLN A 116 -16.82 -1.87 9.25
CA GLN A 116 -18.26 -1.83 9.03
C GLN A 116 -18.99 -2.37 10.27
N ASN A 117 -20.22 -1.92 10.51
CA ASN A 117 -21.06 -2.34 11.64
C ASN A 117 -20.47 -2.07 13.04
N TRP A 118 -19.81 -0.92 13.23
CA TRP A 118 -19.35 -0.53 14.57
C TRP A 118 -20.50 0.00 15.44
N LEU A 119 -21.48 0.68 14.83
CA LEU A 119 -22.62 1.27 15.53
C LEU A 119 -23.83 0.33 15.63
N GLY A 120 -23.70 -0.92 15.17
CA GLY A 120 -24.80 -1.89 15.14
C GLY A 120 -25.84 -1.60 14.05
N GLY A 121 -25.50 -0.80 13.03
CA GLY A 121 -26.42 -0.42 11.96
C GLY A 121 -26.38 -1.33 10.73
N GLY A 122 -25.64 -2.44 10.77
CA GLY A 122 -25.44 -3.37 9.65
C GLY A 122 -26.70 -4.16 9.26
N TRP A 123 -27.59 -4.43 10.20
CA TRP A 123 -28.88 -5.08 9.96
C TRP A 123 -29.97 -4.49 10.84
N THR A 124 -30.94 -3.82 10.22
CA THR A 124 -32.03 -3.12 10.91
C THR A 124 -33.40 -3.36 10.27
N SER A 125 -33.44 -4.05 9.12
CA SER A 125 -34.68 -4.33 8.39
C SER A 125 -34.56 -5.59 7.55
N GLY A 126 -35.69 -6.26 7.34
CA GLY A 126 -35.79 -7.45 6.50
C GLY A 126 -35.43 -8.76 7.21
N PRO A 127 -35.51 -9.89 6.48
CA PRO A 127 -35.13 -11.21 7.00
C PRO A 127 -33.62 -11.30 7.28
N GLU A 128 -33.19 -12.40 7.93
CA GLU A 128 -31.77 -12.66 8.17
C GLU A 128 -31.01 -12.78 6.85
N GLN A 129 -31.52 -13.56 5.88
CA GLN A 129 -30.92 -13.65 4.56
C GLN A 129 -31.49 -12.57 3.62
N GLY A 130 -30.65 -11.66 3.13
CA GLY A 130 -31.04 -10.54 2.27
C GLY A 130 -31.65 -9.35 3.03
N GLY A 131 -31.49 -9.31 4.36
CA GLY A 131 -31.77 -8.13 5.17
C GLY A 131 -30.85 -6.96 4.85
N THR A 132 -31.16 -5.79 5.39
CA THR A 132 -30.40 -4.57 5.12
C THR A 132 -30.22 -3.71 6.36
N GLY A 133 -29.29 -2.76 6.26
CA GLY A 133 -28.94 -1.80 7.29
C GLY A 133 -28.57 -0.45 6.71
N TRP A 134 -28.37 0.54 7.58
CA TRP A 134 -28.00 1.89 7.17
C TRP A 134 -26.49 2.15 7.30
N GLU A 135 -25.78 1.35 8.10
CA GLU A 135 -24.37 1.61 8.35
C GLU A 135 -23.53 1.27 7.13
N THR A 136 -22.66 2.20 6.75
CA THR A 136 -21.65 2.04 5.70
C THR A 136 -20.30 1.76 6.33
N VAL A 137 -19.35 1.32 5.52
CA VAL A 137 -17.92 1.32 5.89
C VAL A 137 -17.50 2.72 6.34
N THR A 138 -16.89 2.82 7.52
CA THR A 138 -16.39 4.06 8.11
C THR A 138 -14.94 3.91 8.55
N GLN A 139 -14.27 5.05 8.76
CA GLN A 139 -12.94 5.08 9.35
C GLN A 139 -13.03 5.57 10.80
N ARG A 140 -12.43 4.83 11.73
CA ARG A 140 -12.40 5.21 13.16
C ARG A 140 -11.04 4.92 13.77
N THR A 141 -10.76 5.56 14.90
CA THR A 141 -9.55 5.33 15.69
C THR A 141 -9.92 4.65 16.99
N HIS A 142 -9.22 3.57 17.31
CA HIS A 142 -9.40 2.78 18.51
C HIS A 142 -8.07 2.64 19.26
N PRO A 143 -8.08 2.57 20.60
CA PRO A 143 -6.90 2.15 21.34
C PRO A 143 -6.56 0.68 21.04
N TYR A 144 -5.31 0.28 21.29
CA TYR A 144 -4.99 -1.15 21.31
C TYR A 144 -5.65 -1.83 22.52
N ASP A 145 -6.17 -3.03 22.29
CA ASP A 145 -6.57 -3.97 23.34
C ASP A 145 -5.52 -5.10 23.42
N PRO A 146 -5.05 -5.50 24.62
CA PRO A 146 -4.03 -6.54 24.77
C PRO A 146 -4.43 -7.92 24.21
N ASN A 147 -5.72 -8.15 23.97
CA ASN A 147 -6.25 -9.39 23.42
C ASN A 147 -6.55 -9.31 21.92
N MET A 148 -6.18 -8.21 21.24
CA MET A 148 -6.25 -8.14 19.79
C MET A 148 -5.29 -9.12 19.12
N TYR A 149 -5.72 -9.58 17.94
CA TYR A 149 -4.87 -10.27 16.99
C TYR A 149 -4.78 -9.48 15.69
N PHE A 150 -3.65 -9.62 15.01
CA PHE A 150 -3.38 -8.94 13.75
C PHE A 150 -2.98 -9.97 12.70
N VAL A 151 -3.72 -10.01 11.61
CA VAL A 151 -3.38 -10.82 10.43
C VAL A 151 -2.72 -9.89 9.42
N ARG A 152 -1.42 -10.08 9.21
CA ARG A 152 -0.62 -9.34 8.23
C ARG A 152 -0.53 -10.15 6.94
N PRO A 153 -1.23 -9.77 5.86
CA PRO A 153 -1.17 -10.48 4.60
C PRO A 153 0.24 -10.47 3.99
N ASN A 154 0.59 -11.55 3.30
CA ASN A 154 1.76 -11.59 2.44
C ASN A 154 1.46 -10.77 1.17
N PHE A 155 1.60 -9.45 1.23
CA PHE A 155 1.29 -8.58 0.09
C PHE A 155 2.15 -8.89 -1.13
N LYS A 156 1.62 -8.60 -2.33
CA LYS A 156 2.44 -8.53 -3.55
C LYS A 156 3.62 -7.60 -3.29
N ALA A 157 4.82 -8.04 -3.64
CA ALA A 157 5.98 -7.16 -3.63
C ALA A 157 5.74 -5.97 -4.58
N ALA A 158 6.01 -4.75 -4.12
CA ALA A 158 6.02 -3.60 -5.01
C ALA A 158 7.07 -3.82 -6.10
N GLU A 159 6.76 -3.38 -7.33
CA GLU A 159 7.72 -3.50 -8.42
C GLU A 159 9.00 -2.73 -8.09
N LYS A 160 10.15 -3.36 -8.38
CA LYS A 160 11.44 -2.69 -8.25
C LYS A 160 11.51 -1.60 -9.31
N ILE A 161 11.48 -0.35 -8.85
CA ILE A 161 11.59 0.83 -9.72
C ILE A 161 12.95 1.52 -9.66
N THR A 162 13.88 1.09 -8.78
CA THR A 162 15.21 1.70 -8.64
C THR A 162 16.31 0.66 -8.76
N TRP A 163 17.37 0.98 -9.51
CA TRP A 163 18.56 0.15 -9.67
C TRP A 163 19.82 0.99 -9.38
N ASN A 164 20.76 0.42 -8.64
CA ASN A 164 22.07 1.04 -8.34
C ASN A 164 23.03 0.87 -9.53
N TRP A 165 22.58 1.23 -10.71
CA TRP A 165 23.41 1.31 -11.90
C TRP A 165 24.02 2.69 -11.97
N SER A 166 25.32 2.74 -12.24
CA SER A 166 26.07 3.98 -12.36
C SER A 166 26.51 4.20 -13.80
N GLY A 167 26.94 5.42 -14.09
CA GLY A 167 27.37 5.81 -15.41
C GLY A 167 27.55 7.31 -15.52
N ARG A 168 27.82 7.77 -16.74
CA ARG A 168 27.86 9.17 -17.10
C ARG A 168 26.75 9.47 -18.09
N PHE A 169 25.95 10.48 -17.80
CA PHE A 169 24.97 11.01 -18.73
C PHE A 169 25.49 12.32 -19.32
N THR A 170 25.44 12.46 -20.64
CA THR A 170 25.76 13.70 -21.36
C THR A 170 24.50 14.14 -22.10
N ALA A 171 24.00 15.35 -21.81
CA ALA A 171 22.75 15.85 -22.36
C ALA A 171 22.93 16.36 -23.79
N ASN A 172 21.91 16.19 -24.65
CA ASN A 172 21.87 16.83 -25.98
C ASN A 172 20.86 18.00 -26.06
N THR A 173 20.20 18.29 -24.94
CA THR A 173 19.18 19.33 -24.78
C THR A 173 19.21 19.81 -23.33
N THR A 174 18.60 20.96 -23.05
CA THR A 174 18.40 21.41 -21.67
C THR A 174 17.43 20.50 -20.93
N ILE A 175 17.82 20.07 -19.73
CA ILE A 175 17.03 19.22 -18.85
C ILE A 175 16.93 19.86 -17.46
N LYS A 176 15.69 20.02 -16.99
CA LYS A 176 15.40 20.54 -15.65
C LYS A 176 15.83 19.52 -14.59
N VAL A 177 16.54 20.00 -13.58
CA VAL A 177 16.95 19.20 -12.43
C VAL A 177 15.96 19.35 -11.27
N ARG A 178 15.80 18.30 -10.47
CA ARG A 178 14.86 18.21 -9.35
C ARG A 178 15.51 17.66 -8.09
N ARG A 179 14.91 17.97 -6.93
CA ARG A 179 15.32 17.42 -5.61
C ARG A 179 14.87 15.98 -5.36
N SER A 180 13.92 15.48 -6.15
CA SER A 180 13.48 14.09 -6.11
C SER A 180 13.10 13.60 -7.51
N ALA A 181 13.17 12.29 -7.74
CA ALA A 181 12.67 11.69 -8.97
C ALA A 181 11.15 11.90 -9.07
N GLY A 182 10.67 12.26 -10.26
CA GLY A 182 9.26 12.44 -10.57
C GLY A 182 8.89 13.87 -11.01
N LEU A 183 7.80 13.99 -11.75
CA LEU A 183 7.27 15.25 -12.28
C LEU A 183 6.81 16.21 -11.18
N LYS A 184 6.48 15.69 -9.99
CA LYS A 184 6.14 16.48 -8.80
C LYS A 184 7.34 16.85 -7.92
N GLY A 185 8.55 16.40 -8.25
CA GLY A 185 9.76 16.79 -7.50
C GLY A 185 10.05 18.28 -7.67
N GLU A 186 10.42 18.97 -6.59
CA GLU A 186 10.80 20.39 -6.62
C GLU A 186 11.88 20.64 -7.67
N ILE A 187 11.64 21.58 -8.57
CA ILE A 187 12.58 21.99 -9.62
C ILE A 187 13.60 22.94 -9.01
N VAL A 188 14.89 22.69 -9.24
CA VAL A 188 15.95 23.61 -8.79
C VAL A 188 16.05 24.82 -9.71
N ASP A 189 16.71 25.87 -9.23
CA ASP A 189 16.95 27.10 -10.00
C ASP A 189 17.56 26.80 -11.38
N SER A 190 17.20 27.61 -12.38
CA SER A 190 17.63 27.41 -13.78
C SER A 190 19.15 27.42 -13.96
N GLY A 191 19.89 28.15 -13.12
CA GLY A 191 21.35 28.12 -13.09
C GLY A 191 21.95 26.76 -12.72
N SER A 192 21.14 25.85 -12.19
CA SER A 192 21.50 24.46 -11.86
C SER A 192 20.76 23.45 -12.75
N TRP A 193 20.38 23.81 -13.97
CA TRP A 193 19.92 22.80 -14.94
C TRP A 193 21.10 22.17 -15.66
N ILE A 194 20.87 21.06 -16.36
CA ILE A 194 21.88 20.47 -17.24
C ILE A 194 21.57 20.93 -18.66
N TYR A 195 22.49 21.67 -19.26
CA TYR A 195 22.39 22.21 -20.61
C TYR A 195 22.97 21.24 -21.65
N ALA A 196 22.71 21.51 -22.94
CA ALA A 196 23.24 20.67 -24.01
C ALA A 196 24.78 20.59 -23.95
N ASN A 197 25.31 19.38 -24.14
CA ASN A 197 26.72 18.98 -24.03
C ASN A 197 27.30 18.96 -22.60
N GLU A 198 26.52 19.31 -21.57
CA GLU A 198 26.93 19.11 -20.17
C GLU A 198 26.73 17.65 -19.73
N TRP A 199 27.49 17.23 -18.72
CA TRP A 199 27.48 15.86 -18.23
C TRP A 199 27.42 15.77 -16.70
N VAL A 200 26.87 14.67 -16.22
CA VAL A 200 26.86 14.29 -14.80
C VAL A 200 27.12 12.80 -14.63
N ASP A 201 27.89 12.44 -13.61
CA ASP A 201 28.02 11.05 -13.16
C ASP A 201 26.87 10.70 -12.22
N PHE A 202 26.19 9.58 -12.45
CA PHE A 202 25.06 9.10 -11.65
C PHE A 202 25.36 7.78 -10.96
N VAL A 203 24.59 7.49 -9.90
CA VAL A 203 24.78 6.32 -9.02
C VAL A 203 23.58 5.38 -8.99
N SER A 204 22.43 5.83 -9.48
CA SER A 204 21.25 4.98 -9.62
C SER A 204 20.32 5.50 -10.70
N VAL A 205 19.45 4.61 -11.18
CA VAL A 205 18.32 4.95 -12.06
C VAL A 205 16.99 4.57 -11.42
N THR A 206 15.96 5.38 -11.61
CA THR A 206 14.60 5.18 -11.08
C THR A 206 13.54 5.34 -12.17
N LYS A 207 12.57 4.43 -12.25
CA LYS A 207 11.34 4.62 -13.05
C LYS A 207 10.33 5.41 -12.23
N LYS A 208 9.84 6.53 -12.76
CA LYS A 208 8.76 7.30 -12.12
C LYS A 208 8.06 8.22 -13.11
N ASP A 209 6.74 8.33 -12.98
CA ASP A 209 5.89 9.23 -13.77
C ASP A 209 6.06 9.08 -15.30
N GLY A 210 6.38 7.87 -15.77
CA GLY A 210 6.62 7.56 -17.19
C GLY A 210 8.02 7.92 -17.71
N TYR A 211 8.98 8.21 -16.82
CA TYR A 211 10.36 8.56 -17.18
C TYR A 211 11.38 7.71 -16.43
N TRP A 212 12.55 7.57 -17.03
CA TRP A 212 13.76 7.15 -16.36
C TRP A 212 14.48 8.35 -15.78
N TRP A 213 14.78 8.29 -14.49
CA TRP A 213 15.47 9.32 -13.72
C TRP A 213 16.84 8.84 -13.31
N ILE A 214 17.88 9.64 -13.48
CA ILE A 214 19.19 9.37 -12.88
C ILE A 214 19.30 10.12 -11.54
N LYS A 215 20.03 9.54 -10.58
CA LYS A 215 20.40 10.18 -9.30
C LYS A 215 21.88 10.54 -9.33
N PHE A 216 22.20 11.81 -9.15
CA PHE A 216 23.58 12.31 -9.27
C PHE A 216 23.90 13.36 -8.20
N LYS A 217 25.18 13.70 -8.06
CA LYS A 217 25.65 14.87 -7.32
C LYS A 217 26.32 15.82 -8.28
N TYR A 218 26.22 17.13 -8.06
CA TYR A 218 27.02 18.08 -8.83
C TYR A 218 28.51 17.85 -8.57
N PRO A 219 29.35 17.69 -9.61
CA PRO A 219 30.78 17.56 -9.43
C PRO A 219 31.40 18.77 -8.72
N THR A 220 30.85 19.96 -8.95
CA THR A 220 31.30 21.24 -8.40
C THR A 220 30.86 21.49 -6.96
N ASN A 221 29.80 20.80 -6.49
CA ASN A 221 29.27 20.96 -5.13
C ASN A 221 28.60 19.67 -4.62
N PRO A 222 29.38 18.62 -4.31
CA PRO A 222 28.84 17.32 -3.88
C PRO A 222 28.21 17.34 -2.47
N SER A 223 28.45 18.39 -1.68
CA SER A 223 27.85 18.57 -0.34
C SER A 223 26.40 19.05 -0.41
N ALA A 224 25.97 19.64 -1.53
CA ALA A 224 24.57 20.01 -1.77
C ALA A 224 23.59 18.81 -1.84
N GLY A 225 24.13 17.59 -1.83
CA GLY A 225 23.34 16.36 -1.81
C GLY A 225 23.03 15.81 -3.19
N TYR A 226 22.03 14.94 -3.25
CA TYR A 226 21.63 14.27 -4.49
C TYR A 226 20.51 15.01 -5.21
N PHE A 227 20.63 15.03 -6.52
CA PHE A 227 19.67 15.59 -7.46
C PHE A 227 19.23 14.55 -8.47
N TYR A 228 18.15 14.85 -9.18
CA TYR A 228 17.52 13.96 -10.13
C TYR A 228 17.18 14.69 -11.41
N LEU A 229 17.40 14.04 -12.55
CA LEU A 229 16.91 14.51 -13.84
C LEU A 229 16.37 13.34 -14.64
N ALA A 230 15.38 13.59 -15.48
CA ALA A 230 14.83 12.59 -16.39
C ALA A 230 15.73 12.50 -17.64
N VAL A 231 16.12 11.28 -18.02
CA VAL A 231 16.99 11.03 -19.18
C VAL A 231 16.23 10.57 -20.42
N CYS A 232 15.04 9.98 -20.24
CA CYS A 232 14.12 9.63 -21.33
C CYS A 232 12.72 9.34 -20.80
N LYS A 233 11.75 9.28 -21.73
CA LYS A 233 10.45 8.63 -21.50
C LYS A 233 10.63 7.12 -21.54
N ILE A 234 9.87 6.40 -20.74
CA ILE A 234 9.75 4.94 -20.83
C ILE A 234 8.87 4.61 -22.03
N LYS A 235 9.42 3.95 -23.05
CA LYS A 235 8.69 3.55 -24.26
C LYS A 235 8.94 2.08 -24.63
N ASP A 236 10.04 1.50 -24.17
CA ASP A 236 10.31 0.08 -24.35
C ASP A 236 9.19 -0.73 -23.66
N LYS A 237 8.59 -1.69 -24.38
CA LYS A 237 7.47 -2.50 -23.86
C LYS A 237 7.86 -3.36 -22.65
N LYS A 238 9.16 -3.67 -22.51
CA LYS A 238 9.73 -4.40 -21.35
C LYS A 238 10.37 -3.44 -20.36
N GLU A 239 10.21 -2.13 -20.59
CA GLU A 239 10.76 -1.04 -19.82
C GLU A 239 12.24 -1.23 -19.50
N LYS A 240 13.05 -1.49 -20.52
CA LYS A 240 14.50 -1.63 -20.41
C LYS A 240 15.19 -0.32 -20.78
N ILE A 241 15.78 0.37 -19.79
CA ILE A 241 16.46 1.67 -20.01
C ILE A 241 17.49 1.62 -21.14
N LYS A 242 18.26 0.52 -21.25
CA LYS A 242 19.30 0.35 -22.28
C LYS A 242 18.77 0.29 -23.72
N ASN A 243 17.47 0.09 -23.89
CA ASN A 243 16.78 0.10 -25.19
C ASN A 243 16.13 1.46 -25.49
N GLU A 244 16.14 2.40 -24.55
CA GLU A 244 15.46 3.67 -24.71
C GLU A 244 16.31 4.67 -25.50
N LYS A 245 15.63 5.61 -26.17
CA LYS A 245 16.29 6.78 -26.76
C LYS A 245 16.40 7.89 -25.73
N TYR A 246 17.62 8.18 -25.29
CA TYR A 246 17.90 9.25 -24.32
C TYR A 246 17.81 10.65 -24.93
N TRP A 247 17.57 11.64 -24.07
CA TRP A 247 17.78 13.07 -24.34
C TRP A 247 19.27 13.43 -24.21
N GLY A 248 20.12 12.64 -24.87
CA GLY A 248 21.57 12.64 -24.69
C GLY A 248 22.17 11.28 -24.97
N SER A 249 23.24 10.95 -24.26
CA SER A 249 23.90 9.63 -24.26
C SER A 249 24.22 9.20 -22.84
N ILE A 250 24.22 7.88 -22.60
CA ILE A 250 24.70 7.30 -21.34
C ILE A 250 25.87 6.37 -21.64
N ASP A 251 26.98 6.60 -20.94
CA ASP A 251 28.07 5.66 -20.79
C ASP A 251 27.90 4.89 -19.47
N TRP A 252 27.69 3.58 -19.54
CA TRP A 252 27.35 2.73 -18.39
C TRP A 252 28.61 2.18 -17.72
N LYS A 253 28.62 2.13 -16.38
CA LYS A 253 29.68 1.52 -15.58
C LYS A 253 29.24 0.20 -14.95
#